data_AF-A0A966ZA37-F1
#
_entry.id   AF-A0A966ZA37-F1
#
_cell.length_a   1.000
_cell.length_b   1.000
_cell.length_c   1.000
_cell.angle_alpha   90.00
_cell.angle_beta   90.00
_cell.angle_gamma   90.00
#
_symmetry.space_group_name_H-M   'P 1'
#
loop_
_entity.id
_entity.type
_entity.pdbx_description
1 polymer ?
#
loop_
_entity_poly.entity_id
_entity_poly.type
_entity_poly.pdbx_seq_one_letter_code
_entity_poly.pdbx_strand_id
1 'polypeptide(L)' 'MHRRYFLGILAVSAFAQDDTTFRSDVKVVSILANVLDKQGRPIHDLTKDDFQLLENGRPQTLKYFSRDTDLPLTLGL' A
#
# COMPACT_ATOMS: atom_id res chain seq x y z
N MET A 1 34.00 61.20 18.59
CA MET A 1 33.25 60.74 17.39
C MET A 1 34.16 59.94 16.48
N HIS A 2 34.12 58.59 16.52
CA HIS A 2 34.60 57.72 15.43
C HIS A 2 33.83 56.40 15.52
N ARG A 3 32.94 56.17 14.56
CA ARG A 3 31.99 55.07 14.49
C ARG A 3 32.52 54.06 13.49
N ARG A 4 32.89 52.85 13.93
CA ARG A 4 33.17 51.69 13.04
C ARG A 4 32.73 50.40 13.72
N TYR A 5 31.65 49.84 13.17
CA TYR A 5 31.08 48.54 13.48
C TYR A 5 32.06 47.44 13.08
N PHE A 6 32.37 46.51 13.98
CA PHE A 6 33.05 45.27 13.63
C PHE A 6 32.05 44.13 13.72
N LEU A 7 31.65 43.65 12.55
CA LEU A 7 30.86 42.46 12.30
C LEU A 7 31.77 41.24 12.48
N GLY A 8 31.38 40.30 13.34
CA GLY A 8 32.14 39.07 13.58
C GLY A 8 31.21 37.96 14.04
N ILE A 9 30.62 37.29 13.06
CA ILE A 9 29.66 36.19 13.16
C ILE A 9 30.18 35.09 14.09
N LEU A 10 29.47 34.79 15.19
CA LEU A 10 29.65 33.54 15.89
C LEU A 10 28.95 32.47 15.06
N ALA A 11 29.76 31.61 14.42
CA ALA A 11 29.30 30.54 13.56
C ALA A 11 28.34 29.62 14.34
N VAL A 12 27.07 29.63 13.96
CA VAL A 12 26.12 28.59 14.35
C VAL A 12 26.52 27.35 13.54
N SER A 13 27.25 26.44 14.16
CA SER A 13 27.45 25.09 13.63
C SER A 13 26.12 24.34 13.71
N ALA A 14 25.20 24.62 12.79
CA ALA A 14 24.11 23.71 12.47
C ALA A 14 24.76 22.57 11.67
N PHE A 15 25.30 21.58 12.39
CA PHE A 15 25.61 20.30 11.79
C PHE A 15 24.33 19.79 11.13
N ALA A 16 24.42 19.52 9.83
CA ALA A 16 23.37 18.93 9.03
C ALA A 16 22.77 17.74 9.81
N GLN A 17 21.46 17.78 10.07
CA GLN A 17 20.74 16.60 10.50
C GLN A 17 20.74 15.64 9.31
N ASP A 18 21.40 14.49 9.45
CA ASP A 18 21.25 13.41 8.48
C ASP A 18 19.76 13.06 8.37
N ASP A 19 19.18 13.28 7.20
CA ASP A 19 17.82 12.88 6.88
C ASP A 19 17.74 11.35 6.94
N THR A 20 17.38 10.83 8.12
CA THR A 20 17.22 9.40 8.34
C THR A 20 16.06 8.90 7.49
N THR A 21 16.37 8.29 6.36
CA THR A 21 15.36 7.77 5.44
C THR A 21 14.90 6.40 5.91
N PHE A 22 13.68 6.31 6.43
CA PHE A 22 13.06 5.02 6.77
C PHE A 22 12.56 4.33 5.49
N ARG A 23 12.98 3.08 5.27
CA ARG A 23 12.49 2.23 4.16
C ARG A 23 11.79 1.01 4.75
N SER A 24 10.56 0.76 4.31
CA SER A 24 9.79 -0.43 4.66
C SER A 24 9.40 -1.20 3.39
N ASP A 25 9.62 -2.51 3.40
CA ASP A 25 9.16 -3.41 2.34
C ASP A 25 7.69 -3.81 2.54
N VAL A 26 6.91 -3.81 1.45
CA VAL A 26 5.51 -4.25 1.44
C VAL A 26 5.38 -5.44 0.51
N LYS A 27 4.85 -6.56 1.02
CA LYS A 27 4.58 -7.76 0.22
C LYS A 27 3.08 -7.87 -0.08
N VAL A 28 2.73 -7.91 -1.35
CA VAL A 28 1.37 -8.23 -1.80
C VAL A 28 1.24 -9.76 -1.93
N VAL A 29 0.16 -10.31 -1.41
CA VAL A 29 -0.16 -11.75 -1.47
C VAL A 29 -1.50 -11.92 -2.18
N SER A 30 -1.58 -12.88 -3.09
CA SER A 30 -2.82 -13.24 -3.79
C SER A 30 -3.54 -14.37 -3.06
N ILE A 31 -4.85 -14.24 -2.90
CA ILE A 31 -5.72 -15.22 -2.24
C ILE A 31 -6.81 -15.61 -3.24
N LEU A 32 -6.94 -16.92 -3.50
CA LEU A 32 -8.01 -17.48 -4.33
C LEU A 32 -9.16 -17.93 -3.43
N ALA A 33 -10.38 -17.57 -3.79
CA ALA A 33 -11.59 -17.92 -3.06
C ALA A 33 -12.73 -18.31 -4.02
N ASN A 34 -13.51 -19.32 -3.63
CA ASN A 34 -14.72 -19.74 -4.34
C ASN A 34 -15.93 -19.53 -3.43
N VAL A 35 -16.93 -18.81 -3.91
CA VAL A 35 -18.17 -18.57 -3.17
C VAL A 35 -19.31 -19.31 -3.85
N LEU A 36 -19.97 -20.18 -3.08
CA LEU A 36 -21.06 -21.03 -3.54
C LEU A 36 -22.36 -20.67 -2.82
N ASP A 37 -23.49 -20.82 -3.50
CA ASP A 37 -24.81 -20.77 -2.87
C ASP A 37 -25.12 -22.03 -2.05
N LYS A 38 -26.30 -22.06 -1.43
CA LYS A 38 -26.74 -23.19 -0.59
C LYS A 38 -26.93 -24.49 -1.37
N GLN A 39 -27.04 -24.40 -2.70
CA GLN A 39 -27.20 -25.52 -3.61
C GLN A 39 -25.87 -25.95 -4.24
N GLY A 40 -24.75 -25.32 -3.86
CA GLY A 40 -23.40 -25.61 -4.37
C GLY A 40 -23.10 -24.95 -5.71
N ARG A 41 -23.91 -24.01 -6.17
CA ARG A 41 -23.69 -23.29 -7.43
C ARG A 41 -22.80 -22.06 -7.19
N PRO A 42 -21.83 -21.76 -8.07
CA PRO A 42 -21.02 -20.55 -7.94
C PRO A 42 -21.85 -19.27 -8.02
N ILE A 43 -21.50 -18.29 -7.19
CA ILE A 43 -22.06 -16.95 -7.24
C ILE A 43 -21.12 -16.08 -8.10
N HIS A 44 -21.65 -15.46 -9.14
CA HIS A 44 -20.84 -14.78 -10.18
C HIS A 44 -20.90 -13.24 -10.11
N ASP A 45 -21.86 -12.69 -9.38
CA ASP A 45 -22.16 -11.26 -9.29
C ASP A 45 -21.54 -10.56 -8.07
N LEU A 46 -20.66 -11.25 -7.34
CA LEU A 46 -19.92 -10.66 -6.22
C LEU A 46 -18.97 -9.58 -6.69
N THR A 47 -19.01 -8.47 -5.97
CA THR A 47 -18.17 -7.29 -6.15
C THR A 47 -17.13 -7.22 -5.05
N LYS A 48 -16.18 -6.31 -5.19
CA LYS A 48 -15.17 -6.05 -4.16
C LYS A 48 -15.78 -5.71 -2.79
N ASP A 49 -16.92 -5.04 -2.78
CA ASP A 49 -17.58 -4.54 -1.56
C ASP A 49 -18.24 -5.66 -0.75
N ASP A 50 -18.40 -6.84 -1.34
CA ASP A 50 -18.92 -8.04 -0.68
C ASP A 50 -17.85 -8.78 0.14
N PHE A 51 -16.58 -8.31 0.12
CA PHE A 51 -15.45 -8.95 0.79
C PHE A 51 -14.80 -8.03 1.82
N GLN A 52 -14.48 -8.61 3.00
CA GLN A 52 -13.62 -8.00 4.00
C GLN A 52 -12.39 -8.88 4.22
N LEU A 53 -11.19 -8.30 4.04
CA LEU A 53 -9.94 -8.98 4.38
C LEU A 53 -9.55 -8.61 5.81
N LEU A 54 -9.38 -9.63 6.66
CA LEU A 54 -8.91 -9.47 8.03
C LEU A 54 -7.59 -10.24 8.21
N GLU A 55 -6.64 -9.63 8.90
CA GLU A 55 -5.42 -10.28 9.37
C GLU A 55 -5.35 -10.15 10.88
N ASN A 56 -5.34 -11.27 11.60
CA ASN A 56 -5.37 -11.29 13.07
C ASN A 56 -6.50 -10.41 13.65
N GLY A 57 -7.67 -10.43 13.00
CA GLY A 57 -8.84 -9.62 13.38
C GLY A 57 -8.78 -8.15 12.98
N ARG A 58 -7.70 -7.69 12.33
CA ARG A 58 -7.56 -6.30 11.86
C ARG A 58 -7.94 -6.19 10.39
N PRO A 59 -8.80 -5.22 9.99
CA PRO A 59 -9.10 -4.97 8.60
C PRO A 59 -7.86 -4.61 7.78
N GLN A 60 -7.72 -5.24 6.62
CA GLN A 60 -6.67 -4.99 5.65
C GLN A 60 -7.26 -4.39 4.37
N THR A 61 -6.45 -3.58 3.69
CA THR A 61 -6.88 -3.00 2.43
C THR A 61 -6.83 -4.06 1.32
N LEU A 62 -7.99 -4.38 0.74
CA LEU A 62 -8.07 -5.17 -0.48
C LEU A 62 -7.60 -4.32 -1.66
N LYS A 63 -6.31 -4.43 -2.02
CA LYS A 63 -5.69 -3.61 -3.07
C LYS A 63 -6.15 -4.01 -4.47
N TYR A 64 -6.24 -5.32 -4.72
CA TYR A 64 -6.63 -5.88 -6.01
C TYR A 64 -7.80 -6.84 -5.81
N PHE A 65 -8.72 -6.82 -6.77
CA PHE A 65 -9.83 -7.76 -6.86
C PHE A 65 -9.97 -8.15 -8.32
N SER A 66 -10.00 -9.45 -8.59
CA SER A 66 -10.12 -10.01 -9.94
C SER A 66 -11.00 -11.24 -9.85
N ARG A 67 -11.83 -11.46 -10.87
CA ARG A 67 -12.62 -12.69 -11.01
C ARG A 67 -12.04 -13.49 -12.16
N ASP A 68 -11.95 -14.80 -12.01
CA ASP A 68 -11.36 -15.66 -13.05
C ASP A 68 -12.13 -15.64 -14.37
N THR A 69 -13.40 -15.21 -14.37
CA THR A 69 -14.19 -14.99 -15.59
C THR A 69 -13.65 -13.86 -16.47
N ASP A 70 -12.83 -12.97 -15.92
CA ASP A 70 -12.30 -11.80 -16.63
C ASP A 70 -11.01 -12.14 -17.40
N LEU A 71 -10.53 -13.39 -17.32
CA LEU A 71 -9.35 -13.86 -18.05
C LEU A 71 -9.69 -14.21 -19.51
N PRO A 72 -8.90 -13.76 -20.49
CA PRO A 72 -9.11 -14.15 -21.88
C PRO A 72 -8.85 -15.66 -22.06
N LEU A 73 -9.85 -16.37 -22.59
CA LEU A 73 -9.69 -17.77 -23.01
C LEU A 73 -8.68 -17.83 -24.17
N THR A 74 -7.48 -18.32 -23.89
CA THR A 74 -6.49 -18.61 -24.95
C THR A 74 -6.67 -20.06 -25.39
N LEU A 75 -7.40 -20.28 -26.48
CA LEU A 75 -7.48 -21.58 -27.14
C LEU A 75 -6.27 -21.73 -28.06
N GLY A 76 -5.29 -22.53 -27.63
CA GLY A 76 -4.20 -22.97 -28.51
C GLY A 76 -4.70 -24.09 -29.41
N LEU A 77 -4.68 -23.86 -30.73
CA LEU A 77 -4.92 -24.88 -31.76
C LEU A 77 -3.62 -25.64 -32.07
#